data_AF-A0A0R2NC52-F1
#
_entry.id   AF-A0A0R2NC52-F1
#
_cell.length_a   1.000
_cell.length_b   1.000
_cell.length_c   1.000
_cell.angle_alpha   90.00
_cell.angle_beta   90.00
_cell.angle_gamma   90.00
#
_symmetry.space_group_name_H-M   'P 1'
#
loop_
_entity.id
_entity.type
_entity.pdbx_description
1 polymer ?
#
loop_
_entity_poly.entity_id
_entity_poly.type
_entity_poly.pdbx_seq_one_letter_code
_entity_poly.pdbx_strand_id
1 'polypeptide(L)' 'MTKIETALKNHNGVESVKVLFNASKIKAQINDETSGDDLVKVVQGIGYEVKNMKTKAEA' A
#
# COMPACT_ATOMS: atom_id res chain seq x y z
N MET A 1 10.01 -11.30 -2.81
CA MET A 1 9.29 -10.17 -3.43
C MET A 1 7.89 -10.63 -3.76
N THR A 2 6.87 -9.93 -3.27
CA THR A 2 5.46 -10.32 -3.50
C THR A 2 4.82 -9.39 -4.52
N LYS A 3 3.80 -9.88 -5.25
CA LYS A 3 3.09 -9.08 -6.26
C LYS A 3 2.59 -7.75 -5.69
N ILE A 4 2.04 -7.78 -4.47
CA ILE A 4 1.62 -6.59 -3.73
C ILE A 4 2.78 -5.63 -3.50
N GLU A 5 3.91 -6.13 -3.00
CA GLU A 5 5.08 -5.28 -2.70
C GLU A 5 5.63 -4.63 -3.96
N THR A 6 5.75 -5.39 -5.05
CA THR A 6 6.21 -4.86 -6.35
C THR A 6 5.24 -3.85 -6.95
N ALA A 7 3.93 -4.10 -6.86
CA ALA A 7 2.92 -3.20 -7.41
C ALA A 7 2.89 -1.86 -6.66
N LEU A 8 2.92 -1.91 -5.32
CA LEU A 8 2.96 -0.71 -4.49
C LEU A 8 4.28 0.05 -4.68
N LYS A 9 5.42 -0.65 -4.73
CA LYS A 9 6.74 -0.01 -4.85
C LYS A 9 7.00 0.64 -6.22
N ASN A 10 6.29 0.20 -7.26
CA ASN A 10 6.33 0.86 -8.59
C ASN A 10 5.38 2.05 -8.69
N HIS A 11 4.54 2.29 -7.68
CA HIS A 11 3.62 3.42 -7.69
C HIS A 11 4.37 4.72 -7.36
N ASN A 12 4.12 5.77 -8.15
CA ASN A 12 4.71 7.08 -7.91
C ASN A 12 4.29 7.61 -6.54
N GLY A 13 5.25 8.10 -5.77
CA GLY A 13 5.02 8.61 -4.42
C GLY A 13 5.08 7.57 -3.29
N VAL A 14 5.41 6.32 -3.61
CA VAL A 14 5.69 5.29 -2.60
C VAL A 14 7.18 5.25 -2.28
N GLU A 15 7.54 5.70 -1.09
CA GLU A 15 8.93 5.68 -0.63
C GLU A 15 9.36 4.28 -0.19
N SER A 16 8.49 3.57 0.51
CA SER A 16 8.83 2.28 1.11
C SER A 16 7.60 1.40 1.28
N VAL A 17 7.76 0.10 1.10
CA VAL A 17 6.70 -0.89 1.30
C VAL A 17 7.25 -2.03 2.11
N LYS A 18 6.54 -2.40 3.16
CA LYS A 18 6.87 -3.52 4.03
C LYS A 18 5.62 -4.38 4.23
N VAL A 19 5.66 -5.58 3.66
CA VAL A 19 4.57 -6.54 3.80
C VAL A 19 4.84 -7.42 5.03
N LEU A 20 3.99 -7.28 6.05
CA LEU A 20 4.06 -8.04 7.30
C LEU A 20 3.09 -9.23 7.21
N PHE A 21 3.56 -10.35 6.65
CA PHE A 21 2.77 -11.58 6.57
C PHE A 21 2.38 -12.13 7.94
N ASN A 22 3.25 -11.98 8.94
CA ASN A 22 2.99 -12.42 10.31
C ASN A 22 1.79 -11.72 10.96
N ALA A 23 1.52 -10.47 10.57
CA ALA A 23 0.43 -9.66 11.09
C ALA A 23 -0.73 -9.52 10.09
N SER A 24 -0.56 -10.04 8.87
CA SER A 24 -1.44 -9.82 7.72
C SER A 24 -1.68 -8.32 7.45
N LYS A 25 -0.63 -7.49 7.53
CA LYS A 25 -0.72 -6.03 7.29
C LYS A 25 0.36 -5.58 6.31
N ILE A 26 0.08 -4.50 5.60
CA ILE A 26 1.04 -3.82 4.73
C ILE A 26 1.33 -2.46 5.35
N LYS A 27 2.61 -2.14 5.51
CA LYS A 27 3.06 -0.79 5.85
C LYS A 27 3.68 -0.17 4.61
N ALA A 28 2.95 0.72 3.97
CA ALA A 28 3.47 1.54 2.89
C ALA A 28 3.71 2.96 3.42
N GLN A 29 4.86 3.53 3.07
CA GLN A 29 5.23 4.90 3.33
C GLN A 29 5.05 5.65 2.02
N ILE A 30 4.16 6.64 2.04
CA ILE A 30 3.72 7.40 0.89
C ILE A 30 3.88 8.90 1.15
N ASN A 31 4.16 9.65 0.09
CA ASN A 31 4.24 11.11 0.11
C ASN A 31 2.91 11.74 -0.38
N ASP A 32 2.84 13.07 -0.40
CA ASP A 32 1.64 13.84 -0.85
C ASP A 32 1.23 13.56 -2.30
N GLU A 33 2.08 12.95 -3.12
CA GLU A 33 1.78 12.61 -4.52
C GLU A 33 0.92 11.35 -4.65
N THR A 34 0.84 10.52 -3.60
CA THR A 34 0.00 9.32 -3.58
C THR A 34 -0.87 9.28 -2.34
N SER A 35 -2.11 8.85 -2.53
CA SER A 35 -3.04 8.60 -1.43
C SER A 35 -3.15 7.12 -1.14
N GLY A 36 -3.55 6.79 0.09
CA GLY A 36 -3.85 5.41 0.47
C GLY A 36 -4.84 4.77 -0.52
N ASP A 37 -5.92 5.46 -0.88
CA ASP A 37 -6.93 4.97 -1.83
C ASP A 37 -6.36 4.44 -3.15
N ASP A 38 -5.34 5.10 -3.70
CA ASP A 38 -4.69 4.66 -4.94
C ASP A 38 -3.98 3.32 -4.74
N LEU A 39 -3.29 3.15 -3.61
CA LEU A 39 -2.68 1.88 -3.23
C LEU A 39 -3.72 0.77 -3.05
N VAL A 40 -4.90 1.08 -2.53
CA VAL A 40 -6.01 0.10 -2.43
C VAL A 40 -6.44 -0.36 -3.81
N LYS A 41 -6.64 0.56 -4.75
CA LYS A 41 -7.03 0.22 -6.13
C LYS A 41 -6.00 -0.67 -6.80
N VAL A 42 -4.71 -0.38 -6.61
CA VAL A 42 -3.61 -1.20 -7.14
C VAL A 42 -3.68 -2.61 -6.57
N VAL A 43 -3.86 -2.75 -5.24
CA VAL A 43 -3.95 -4.06 -4.56
C VAL A 43 -5.20 -4.83 -4.97
N GLN A 44 -6.34 -4.15 -5.15
CA GLN A 44 -7.57 -4.76 -5.66
C GLN A 44 -7.44 -5.18 -7.13
N GLY A 45 -6.76 -4.40 -7.96
CA GLY A 45 -6.51 -4.70 -9.37
C GLY A 45 -5.69 -5.97 -9.60
N ILE A 46 -4.88 -6.39 -8.63
CA ILE A 46 -4.14 -7.65 -8.65
C ILE A 46 -4.85 -8.81 -7.94
N GLY A 47 -6.11 -8.61 -7.51
CA GLY A 47 -6.97 -9.65 -6.95
C GLY A 47 -6.93 -9.80 -5.42
N TYR A 48 -6.47 -8.79 -4.69
CA TYR A 48 -6.45 -8.81 -3.22
C TYR A 48 -7.41 -7.79 -2.63
N GLU A 49 -8.25 -8.22 -1.68
CA GLU A 49 -9.21 -7.35 -1.03
C GLU A 49 -8.58 -6.64 0.19
N VAL A 50 -8.64 -5.31 0.19
CA VAL A 50 -8.20 -4.49 1.33
C VAL A 50 -9.38 -4.28 2.27
N LYS A 51 -9.39 -4.98 3.39
CA LYS A 51 -10.48 -4.88 4.39
C LYS A 51 -10.44 -3.61 5.21
N ASN A 52 -9.26 -3.06 5.47
CA ASN A 52 -9.12 -1.87 6.29
C ASN A 52 -7.89 -1.07 5.89
N MET A 53 -8.08 0.23 5.66
CA MET A 53 -7.02 1.19 5.46
C MET A 53 -6.94 2.12 6.68
N LYS A 54 -5.72 2.38 7.15
CA LYS A 54 -5.45 3.48 8.08
C LYS A 54 -4.34 4.33 7.52
N THR A 55 -4.70 5.51 7.04
CA THR A 55 -3.78 6.56 6.66
C THR A 55 -3.56 7.44 7.88
N LYS A 56 -2.32 7.53 8.37
CA LYS A 56 -1.95 8.62 9.28
C LYS A 56 -1.78 9.89 8.45
N ALA A 57 -2.87 10.60 8.22
CA ALA A 57 -2.79 12.03 7.94
C ALA A 57 -2.86 12.70 9.32
N GLU A 58 -1.70 13.06 9.87
CA GLU A 58 -1.70 13.96 11.03
C GLU A 58 -2.13 15.34 10.51
N ALA A 59 -3.27 15.80 11.00
CA ALA A 59 -3.77 17.16 10.84
C ALA A 59 -3.19 18.06 11.93
#